data_AF-A0A136LPX4-F1
#
_entry.id   AF-A0A136LPX4-F1
#
_cell.length_a   1.000
_cell.length_b   1.000
_cell.length_c   1.000
_cell.angle_alpha   90.00
_cell.angle_beta   90.00
_cell.angle_gamma   90.00
#
_symmetry.space_group_name_H-M   'P 1'
#
loop_
_entity.id
_entity.type
_entity.pdbx_description
1 polymer ?
#
loop_
_entity_poly.entity_id
_entity_poly.type
_entity_poly.pdbx_seq_one_letter_code
_entity_poly.pdbx_strand_id
1 'polypeptide(L)' 'MQDNWDLSVMRATSITKILTAAGVSAKQITAAGKGEFSPLAANDNAQNKQKNRRTEIIITPNLDELFKILGN' A
#
# COMPACT_ATOMS: atom_id res chain seq x y z
N MET A 1 -11.10 5.63 -15.19
CA MET A 1 -10.87 5.91 -13.77
C MET A 1 -12.18 6.46 -13.24
N GLN A 2 -13.02 5.59 -12.68
CA GLN A 2 -14.39 5.92 -12.30
C GLN A 2 -14.47 6.56 -10.91
N ASP A 3 -13.58 6.20 -9.98
CA ASP A 3 -13.63 6.73 -8.61
C ASP A 3 -12.24 6.75 -7.91
N ASN A 4 -12.26 7.08 -6.61
CA ASN A 4 -11.06 7.09 -5.77
C ASN A 4 -10.50 5.68 -5.52
N TRP A 5 -11.30 4.62 -5.64
CA TRP A 5 -10.81 3.24 -5.55
C TRP A 5 -9.87 2.94 -6.71
N ASP A 6 -10.33 3.15 -7.95
CA ASP A 6 -9.53 2.97 -9.16
C ASP A 6 -8.21 3.75 -9.10
N LEU A 7 -8.29 5.03 -8.72
CA LEU A 7 -7.13 5.90 -8.65
C LEU A 7 -6.12 5.41 -7.62
N SER A 8 -6.60 4.97 -6.45
CA SER A 8 -5.72 4.48 -5.38
C SER A 8 -5.00 3.19 -5.77
N VAL A 9 -5.69 2.25 -6.41
CA VAL A 9 -5.09 1.00 -6.90
C VAL A 9 -4.08 1.27 -8.01
N MET A 10 -4.42 2.13 -8.98
CA MET A 10 -3.52 2.47 -10.10
C MET A 10 -2.21 3.10 -9.63
N ARG A 11 -2.26 3.97 -8.62
CA ARG A 11 -1.06 4.54 -7.98
C ARG A 11 -0.22 3.46 -7.32
N ALA A 12 -0.83 2.57 -6.54
CA ALA A 12 -0.13 1.45 -5.91
C ALA A 12 0.54 0.54 -6.96
N THR A 13 -0.16 0.19 -8.03
CA THR A 13 0.39 -0.61 -9.14
C THR A 13 1.59 0.08 -9.81
N SER A 14 1.56 1.40 -9.94
CA SER A 14 2.69 2.15 -10.51
C SER A 14 3.96 2.01 -9.66
N ILE A 15 3.81 2.05 -8.33
CA ILE A 15 4.92 1.79 -7.40
C ILE A 15 5.40 0.34 -7.48
N THR A 16 4.48 -0.64 -7.54
CA THR A 16 4.84 -2.06 -7.72
C THR A 16 5.70 -2.25 -8.97
N LYS A 17 5.35 -1.62 -10.10
CA LYS A 17 6.15 -1.68 -11.33
C LYS A 17 7.56 -1.10 -11.15
N ILE A 18 7.68 0.02 -10.43
CA ILE A 18 8.98 0.63 -10.12
C ILE A 18 9.83 -0.32 -9.27
N LEU A 19 9.26 -0.91 -8.22
CA LEU A 19 9.97 -1.85 -7.34
C LEU A 19 10.38 -3.13 -8.06
N THR A 20 9.51 -3.67 -8.90
CA THR A 20 9.84 -4.85 -9.71
C THR A 20 10.93 -4.53 -10.73
N ALA A 21 10.90 -3.37 -11.37
CA ALA A 21 11.97 -2.92 -12.25
C ALA A 21 13.30 -2.73 -11.51
N ALA A 22 13.26 -2.39 -10.22
CA ALA A 22 14.43 -2.31 -9.35
C ALA A 22 14.91 -3.68 -8.81
N GLY A 23 14.27 -4.79 -9.20
CA GLY A 23 14.72 -6.15 -8.87
C GLY A 23 13.94 -6.86 -7.76
N VAL A 24 12.92 -6.23 -7.17
CA VAL A 24 12.06 -6.89 -6.17
C VAL A 24 11.15 -7.91 -6.86
N SER A 25 11.10 -9.14 -6.34
CA SER A 25 10.27 -10.21 -6.91
C SER A 25 8.80 -9.83 -6.91
N ALA A 26 8.13 -9.94 -8.07
CA ALA A 26 6.69 -9.68 -8.18
C ALA A 26 5.84 -10.60 -7.27
N LYS A 27 6.37 -11.76 -6.86
CA LYS A 27 5.70 -12.67 -5.92
C LYS A 27 5.71 -12.18 -4.47
N GLN A 28 6.55 -11.18 -4.15
CA GLN A 28 6.70 -10.61 -2.80
C GLN A 28 5.95 -9.28 -2.64
N ILE A 29 5.26 -8.79 -3.67
CA ILE A 29 4.61 -7.49 -3.66
C ILE A 29 3.14 -7.65 -4.04
N THR A 30 2.26 -7.01 -3.26
CA THR A 30 0.85 -6.88 -3.56
C THR A 30 0.49 -5.40 -3.65
N ALA A 31 -0.14 -4.98 -4.75
CA ALA A 31 -0.69 -3.63 -4.87
C ALA A 31 -2.10 -3.59 -4.26
N ALA A 32 -2.37 -2.60 -3.41
CA ALA A 32 -3.69 -2.39 -2.81
C ALA A 32 -4.05 -0.90 -2.77
N GLY A 33 -5.33 -0.59 -2.94
CA GLY A 33 -5.89 0.74 -2.80
C GLY A 33 -6.93 0.77 -1.67
N LYS A 34 -7.06 1.91 -0.99
CA LYS A 34 -8.04 2.12 0.10
C LYS A 34 -9.07 3.21 -0.20
N GLY A 35 -9.08 3.75 -1.43
CA GLY A 35 -9.90 4.89 -1.79
C GLY A 35 -9.72 6.06 -0.82
N GLU A 36 -10.82 6.66 -0.39
CA GLU A 36 -10.86 7.76 0.57
C GLU A 36 -11.13 7.33 2.03
N PHE A 37 -11.30 6.03 2.26
CA PHE A 37 -11.78 5.47 3.53
C PHE A 37 -10.70 5.26 4.59
N SER A 38 -9.45 5.62 4.28
CA SER A 38 -8.32 5.57 5.25
C SER A 38 -7.50 6.87 5.22
N PRO A 39 -8.12 8.01 5.61
CA PRO A 39 -7.42 9.30 5.65
C PRO A 39 -6.50 9.41 6.89
N LEU A 40 -5.40 10.16 6.77
CA LEU A 40 -4.58 10.57 7.93
C LEU A 40 -5.19 11.78 8.66
N ALA A 41 -5.90 12.64 7.93
CA ALA A 41 -6.52 13.85 8.44
C ALA A 41 -7.91 14.05 7.81
N ALA A 42 -8.78 14.83 8.43
CA ALA A 42 -10.12 15.10 7.88
C ALA A 42 -10.04 15.68 6.46
N ASN A 43 -10.96 15.30 5.56
CA ASN A 43 -11.01 15.81 4.18
C ASN A 43 -11.68 17.21 4.09
N ASP A 44 -11.38 18.08 5.04
CA ASP A 44 -12.06 19.36 5.27
C ASP A 44 -11.38 20.56 4.59
N ASN A 45 -10.06 20.53 4.41
CA ASN A 45 -9.28 21.59 3.77
C ASN A 45 -8.26 21.05 2.75
N ALA A 46 -7.70 21.95 1.94
CA ALA A 46 -6.79 21.58 0.85
C ALA A 46 -5.50 20.92 1.37
N GLN A 47 -4.98 21.41 2.49
CA GLN A 47 -3.76 20.92 3.13
C GLN A 47 -3.94 19.49 3.64
N ASN A 48 -5.07 19.18 4.30
CA ASN A 48 -5.37 17.84 4.77
C ASN A 48 -5.66 16.87 3.63
N LYS A 49 -6.39 17.31 2.59
CA LYS A 49 -6.58 16.53 1.37
C LYS A 49 -5.24 16.20 0.70
N GLN A 50 -4.28 17.11 0.73
CA GLN A 50 -2.93 16.85 0.22
C GLN A 50 -2.20 15.79 1.04
N LYS A 51 -2.26 15.87 2.38
CA LYS A 51 -1.69 14.84 3.27
C LYS A 51 -2.28 13.44 3.02
N ASN A 52 -3.57 13.38 2.68
CA ASN A 52 -4.24 12.11 2.42
C ASN A 52 -3.83 11.46 1.08
N ARG A 53 -3.31 12.22 0.11
CA ARG A 53 -2.81 11.71 -1.17
C ARG A 53 -1.41 11.11 -1.00
N ARG A 54 -1.33 9.89 -0.48
CA ARG A 54 -0.07 9.18 -0.20
C ARG A 54 -0.10 7.72 -0.64
N THR A 55 1.08 7.10 -0.73
CA THR A 55 1.25 5.65 -0.88
C THR A 55 2.11 5.15 0.28
N GLU A 56 1.69 4.06 0.91
CA GLU A 56 2.39 3.42 2.02
C GLU A 56 2.98 2.09 1.56
N ILE A 57 4.21 1.78 2.00
CA ILE A 57 4.85 0.49 1.77
C ILE A 57 4.92 -0.23 3.12
N ILE A 58 4.21 -1.34 3.24
CA ILE A 58 4.16 -2.16 4.45
C ILE A 58 5.04 -3.38 4.21
N ILE A 59 6.09 -3.54 5.02
CA ILE A 59 7.00 -4.69 4.94
C ILE A 59 6.63 -5.63 6.09
N THR A 60 6.17 -6.83 5.75
CA THR A 60 5.87 -7.88 6.72
C THR A 60 7.00 -8.90 6.73
N PRO A 61 7.58 -9.23 7.91
CA PRO A 61 8.57 -10.29 8.01
C PRO A 61 7.93 -11.65 7.71
N ASN A 62 8.73 -12.64 7.30
CA ASN A 62 8.27 -14.02 7.31
C ASN A 62 8.09 -14.48 8.76
N LEU A 63 6.85 -14.82 9.14
CA LEU A 63 6.50 -15.27 10.49
C LEU A 63 6.54 -16.80 10.64
N ASP A 64 6.85 -17.55 9.58
CA ASP A 64 6.91 -19.01 9.62
C ASP A 64 7.86 -19.52 10.71
N GLU A 65 9.01 -18.87 10.89
CA GLU A 65 9.97 -19.22 11.95
C GLU A 65 9.42 -18.91 13.35
N LEU A 66 8.70 -17.81 13.51
CA LEU A 66 8.05 -17.45 14.77
C LEU A 66 6.99 -18.51 15.15
N PHE A 67 6.15 -18.93 14.20
CA PHE A 67 5.14 -19.95 14.45
C PHE A 67 5.74 -21.32 14.77
N LYS A 68 6.90 -21.67 14.20
CA LYS A 68 7.63 -22.90 14.56
C LYS A 68 8.13 -22.90 16.01
N ILE A 69 8.55 -21.73 16.53
CA ILE A 69 9.02 -21.59 17.91
C ILE A 69 7.86 -21.67 18.91
N LEU A 70 6.70 -21.09 18.57
CA LEU A 70 5.52 -21.06 19.45
C LEU A 70 4.68 -22.35 19.42
N GLY A 71 4.89 -23.21 18.42
CA GLY A 71 4.12 -24.43 18.18
C GLY A 71 4.72 -25.72 18.74
N ASN A 72 5.78 -25.64 19.56
CA ASN A 72 6.35 -26.74 20.33
C ASN A 72 6.35 -26.42 21.82
#